data_AF-A0A1Y4J279-F1
#
_entry.id   AF-A0A1Y4J279-F1
#
_cell.length_a   1.000
_cell.length_b   1.000
_cell.length_c   1.000
_cell.angle_alpha   90.00
_cell.angle_beta   90.00
_cell.angle_gamma   90.00
#
_symmetry.space_group_name_H-M   'P 1'
#
loop_
_entity.id
_entity.type
_entity.pdbx_description
1 polymer ?
#
loop_
_entity_poly.entity_id
_entity_poly.type
_entity_poly.pdbx_seq_one_letter_code
_entity_poly.pdbx_strand_id
1 'polypeptide(L)' 'MERNTVYLVYTLIEQSDCVSDCHALYATLERAKAAMDREIEEASENFCKGEVLHDLERLYEFRTEDGYGFTVGIEEMEAL' A
#
# COMPACT_ATOMS: atom_id res chain seq x y z
N MET A 1 9.45 29.03 -5.05
CA MET A 1 9.78 27.86 -4.24
C MET A 1 9.40 26.66 -5.07
N GLU A 2 10.36 25.82 -5.46
CA GLU A 2 10.03 24.52 -6.06
C GLU A 2 9.30 23.71 -4.99
N ARG A 3 8.10 23.22 -5.30
CA ARG A 3 7.36 22.33 -4.40
C ARG A 3 8.09 21.00 -4.43
N ASN A 4 8.61 20.58 -3.28
CA ASN A 4 9.19 19.24 -3.16
C ASN A 4 8.03 18.25 -3.08
N THR A 5 7.70 17.61 -4.20
CA THR A 5 6.76 16.48 -4.19
C THR A 5 7.41 15.31 -3.46
N VAL A 6 6.69 14.73 -2.52
CA VAL A 6 7.05 13.45 -1.88
C VAL A 6 5.93 12.46 -2.09
N TYR A 7 6.28 11.18 -2.14
CA TYR A 7 5.34 10.09 -2.36
C TYR A 7 5.24 9.26 -1.09
N LEU A 8 4.03 9.13 -0.55
CA LEU A 8 3.74 8.32 0.62
C LEU A 8 3.25 6.95 0.15
N VAL A 9 4.01 5.90 0.44
CA VAL A 9 3.52 4.53 0.37
C VAL A 9 2.86 4.21 1.70
N TYR A 10 1.64 3.71 1.65
CA TYR A 10 0.93 3.22 2.82
C TYR A 10 0.51 1.77 2.62
N THR A 11 0.54 1.00 3.69
CA THR A 11 0.06 -0.38 3.75
C THR A 11 -0.93 -0.48 4.89
N LEU A 12 -2.15 -0.91 4.62
CA LEU A 12 -3.19 -1.20 5.60
C LEU A 12 -3.49 -2.69 5.58
N ILE A 13 -3.33 -3.38 6.70
CA ILE A 13 -3.65 -4.80 6.87
C ILE A 13 -4.81 -4.91 7.86
N GLU A 14 -5.89 -5.56 7.42
CA GLU A 14 -7.11 -5.77 8.19
C GLU A 14 -7.33 -7.26 8.40
N GLN A 15 -7.27 -7.70 9.66
CA GLN A 15 -7.48 -9.08 10.09
C GLN A 15 -8.63 -9.16 11.10
N SER A 16 -9.00 -10.38 11.50
CA SER A 16 -10.15 -10.61 12.40
C SER A 16 -10.03 -9.95 13.77
N ASP A 17 -8.81 -9.79 14.26
CA ASP A 17 -8.50 -9.39 15.64
C ASP A 17 -7.67 -8.10 15.70
N CYS A 18 -7.10 -7.65 14.58
CA CYS A 18 -6.32 -6.43 14.53
C CYS A 18 -6.36 -5.73 13.17
N VAL A 19 -6.09 -4.43 13.22
CA VAL A 19 -5.82 -3.59 12.06
C VAL A 19 -4.45 -2.96 12.29
N SER A 20 -3.60 -3.00 11.27
CA SER A 20 -2.25 -2.43 11.30
C SER A 20 -2.00 -1.58 10.07
N ASP A 21 -1.33 -0.45 10.25
CA ASP A 21 -0.91 0.43 9.17
C ASP A 21 0.58 0.77 9.21
N CYS A 22 1.20 0.90 8.04
CA CYS A 22 2.58 1.33 7.85
C CYS A 22 2.64 2.45 6.81
N HIS A 23 3.60 3.36 6.97
CA HIS A 23 3.75 4.56 6.17
C HIS A 23 5.23 4.86 5.90
N ALA A 24 5.60 5.06 4.64
CA ALA A 24 6.96 5.40 4.24
C ALA A 24 6.98 6.48 3.15
N LEU A 25 7.90 7.43 3.28
CA LEU A 25 8.04 8.55 2.33
C LEU A 25 9.20 8.30 1.35
N TYR A 26 8.95 8.63 0.08
CA TYR A 26 9.91 8.50 -1.01
C TYR A 26 10.01 9.78 -1.82
N ALA A 27 11.22 10.11 -2.27
CA ALA A 27 11.48 11.30 -3.05
C ALA A 27 11.03 11.20 -4.53
N THR A 28 10.73 9.99 -5.02
CA THR A 28 10.33 9.75 -6.41
C THR A 28 9.24 8.69 -6.49
N LEU A 29 8.36 8.82 -7.49
CA LEU A 29 7.30 7.84 -7.76
C LEU A 29 7.87 6.45 -8.05
N GLU A 30 9.00 6.37 -8.77
CA GLU A 30 9.67 5.10 -9.08
C GLU A 30 10.08 4.35 -7.79
N ARG A 31 10.65 5.06 -6.81
CA ARG A 31 11.01 4.45 -5.52
C ARG A 31 9.78 4.05 -4.72
N ALA A 32 8.72 4.85 -4.77
CA ALA A 32 7.46 4.52 -4.13
C ALA A 32 6.82 3.27 -4.74
N LYS A 33 6.85 3.11 -6.07
CA LYS A 33 6.36 1.89 -6.74
C LYS A 33 7.17 0.65 -6.37
N ALA A 34 8.50 0.76 -6.38
CA ALA A 34 9.36 -0.36 -5.95
C ALA A 34 9.10 -0.76 -4.49
N ALA A 35 8.77 0.22 -3.62
CA ALA A 35 8.36 -0.07 -2.26
C ALA A 35 6.95 -0.67 -2.19
N MET A 36 5.99 -0.17 -2.96
CA MET A 36 4.64 -0.73 -3.07
C MET A 36 4.68 -2.21 -3.49
N ASP A 37 5.48 -2.58 -4.49
CA ASP A 37 5.62 -3.98 -4.92
C ASP A 37 6.11 -4.88 -3.78
N ARG A 38 7.07 -4.39 -2.98
CA ARG A 38 7.60 -5.10 -1.82
C ARG A 38 6.57 -5.22 -0.70
N GLU A 39 5.84 -4.16 -0.41
CA GLU A 39 4.77 -4.16 0.60
C GLU A 39 3.64 -5.12 0.20
N ILE A 40 3.32 -5.23 -1.09
CA ILE A 40 2.35 -6.23 -1.60
C ILE A 40 2.85 -7.66 -1.34
N GLU A 41 4.11 -7.94 -1.66
CA GLU A 41 4.73 -9.25 -1.42
C GLU A 41 4.69 -9.60 0.09
N GLU A 42 5.18 -8.71 0.95
CA GLU A 42 5.21 -8.90 2.40
C GLU A 42 3.79 -9.01 3.00
N ALA A 43 2.84 -8.18 2.57
CA ALA A 43 1.47 -8.25 3.03
C ALA A 43 0.78 -9.55 2.60
N SER A 44 1.05 -10.03 1.37
CA SER A 44 0.46 -11.27 0.85
C SER A 44 0.81 -12.51 1.67
N GLU A 45 1.95 -12.53 2.36
CA GLU A 45 2.34 -13.64 3.25
C GLU A 45 1.36 -13.84 4.42
N ASN A 46 0.58 -12.80 4.77
CA ASN A 46 -0.41 -12.85 5.85
C ASN A 46 -1.73 -13.53 5.44
N PHE A 47 -1.96 -13.77 4.14
CA PHE A 47 -3.26 -14.21 3.64
C PHE A 47 -3.14 -15.41 2.69
N CYS A 48 -4.00 -16.42 2.86
CA CYS A 48 -3.94 -17.64 2.06
C CYS A 48 -4.79 -17.62 0.78
N LYS A 49 -6.04 -17.14 0.86
CA LYS A 49 -7.01 -17.17 -0.24
C LYS A 49 -7.85 -15.90 -0.27
N GLY A 50 -8.07 -15.40 -1.47
CA GLY A 50 -8.86 -14.20 -1.72
C GLY A 50 -8.72 -13.77 -3.17
N GLU A 51 -9.17 -12.57 -3.45
CA GLU A 51 -9.18 -11.96 -4.77
C GLU A 51 -8.56 -10.56 -4.73
N VAL A 52 -7.96 -10.18 -5.85
CA VAL A 52 -7.47 -8.83 -6.07
C VAL A 52 -8.64 -7.99 -6.56
N LEU A 53 -9.06 -7.01 -5.76
CA LEU A 53 -10.15 -6.09 -6.10
C LEU A 53 -9.66 -4.91 -6.93
N HIS A 54 -8.46 -4.42 -6.61
CA HIS A 54 -7.80 -3.33 -7.33
C HIS A 54 -6.36 -3.69 -7.63
N ASP A 55 -5.97 -3.52 -8.90
CA ASP A 55 -4.58 -3.63 -9.39
C ASP A 55 -4.33 -2.44 -10.33
N LEU A 56 -4.04 -1.30 -9.72
CA LEU A 56 -3.86 -0.01 -10.37
C LEU A 56 -2.44 0.51 -10.10
N GLU A 57 -1.99 1.46 -10.91
CA GLU A 57 -0.62 2.02 -10.85
C GLU A 57 -0.18 2.50 -9.45
N ARG A 58 -1.12 2.92 -8.60
CA ARG A 58 -0.87 3.48 -7.27
C ARG A 58 -1.77 2.89 -6.19
N LEU A 59 -2.49 1.81 -6.49
CA LEU A 59 -3.40 1.17 -5.54
C LEU A 59 -3.48 -0.31 -5.84
N TYR A 60 -3.18 -1.12 -4.83
CA TYR A 60 -3.39 -2.56 -4.82
C TYR A 60 -4.26 -2.93 -3.63
N GLU A 61 -5.30 -3.71 -3.89
CA GLU A 61 -6.20 -4.18 -2.85
C GLU A 61 -6.52 -5.66 -3.04
N PHE A 62 -6.28 -6.44 -1.99
CA PHE A 62 -6.61 -7.85 -1.93
C PHE A 62 -7.57 -8.09 -0.76
N ARG A 63 -8.63 -8.87 -1.02
CA ARG A 63 -9.60 -9.27 0.01
C ARG A 63 -9.87 -10.76 0.01
N THR A 64 -10.01 -11.31 1.20
CA THR A 64 -10.48 -12.66 1.47
C THR A 64 -12.02 -12.71 1.44
N GLU A 65 -12.60 -13.91 1.35
CA GLU A 65 -14.07 -14.11 1.37
C GLU A 65 -14.71 -13.58 2.67
N ASP A 66 -13.96 -13.57 3.78
CA ASP A 66 -14.42 -13.08 5.08
C ASP A 66 -14.29 -11.56 5.25
N GLY A 67 -13.82 -10.85 4.21
CA GLY A 67 -13.67 -9.39 4.20
C GLY A 67 -12.35 -8.86 4.75
N TYR A 68 -11.47 -9.73 5.27
CA TYR A 68 -10.10 -9.39 5.67
C TYR A 68 -9.21 -9.19 4.45
N GLY A 69 -8.07 -8.53 4.60
CA GLY A 69 -7.12 -8.37 3.51
C GLY A 69 -6.17 -7.21 3.73
N PHE A 70 -5.65 -6.67 2.63
CA PHE A 70 -4.75 -5.54 2.70
C PHE A 70 -4.92 -4.58 1.53
N THR A 71 -4.49 -3.35 1.76
CA THR A 71 -4.42 -2.28 0.78
C THR A 71 -3.03 -1.68 0.80
N VAL A 72 -2.37 -1.60 -0.34
CA VAL A 72 -1.13 -0.84 -0.52
C VAL A 72 -1.40 0.28 -1.51
N GLY A 73 -1.06 1.52 -1.16
CA GLY A 73 -1.26 2.64 -2.07
C GLY A 73 -0.17 3.69 -2.00
N ILE A 74 -0.15 4.57 -3.02
CA ILE A 74 0.79 5.66 -3.16
C ILE A 74 0.04 6.99 -3.25
N GLU A 75 0.22 7.84 -2.26
CA GLU A 75 -0.26 9.21 -2.27
C GLU A 75 0.84 10.20 -2.67
N GLU A 76 0.47 11.20 -3.46
CA GLU A 76 1.36 12.30 -3.84
C GLU A 76 1.12 13.50 -2.93
N MET A 77 2.16 13.95 -2.24
CA MET A 77 2.06 15.02 -1.25
C MET A 77 2.98 16.18 -1.60
N GLU A 78 2.50 17.40 -1.39
CA GLU A 78 3.35 18.59 -1.44
C GLU A 78 4.04 18.75 -0.08
N ALA A 79 5.37 18.73 -0.06
CA ALA A 79 6.11 19.09 1.15
C ALA A 79 5.90 20.58 1.45
N LEU A 80 5.36 20.85 2.65
CA LEU A 80 5.08 22.19 3.18
C LEU A 80 6.37 22.92 3.60
#